data_AF-A0A970BXB6-F1
#
_entry.id   AF-A0A970BXB6-F1
#
_cell.length_a   1.000
_cell.length_b   1.000
_cell.length_c   1.000
_cell.angle_alpha   90.00
_cell.angle_beta   90.00
_cell.angle_gamma   90.00
#
_symmetry.space_group_name_H-M   'P 1'
#
loop_
_entity.id
_entity.type
_entity.pdbx_description
1 polymer ?
#
loop_
_entity_poly.entity_id
_entity_poly.type
_entity_poly.pdbx_seq_one_letter_code
_entity_poly.pdbx_strand_id
1 'polypeptide(L)'
;MRWIVLALLLFAAHINLTALVPAAAGQAPPPWWVGGRLAWPFGLDTHTLLPSGGALDTLTPLLAIGSAVFFLAAAGALLHWVVPAQWFGALVVAGAGCSLVLQAVWISPWAVLPLVLDGLLLWGLFSSRVTVPGLQA
;
A
#
# COMPACT_ATOMS: atom_id res chain seq x y z
N MET A 1 12.39 13.94 -9.40
CA MET A 1 12.03 12.86 -8.45
C MET A 1 10.51 12.65 -8.27
N ARG A 2 9.67 13.67 -8.48
CA ARG A 2 8.20 13.59 -8.36
C ARG A 2 7.55 12.34 -8.97
N TRP A 3 7.89 11.99 -10.20
CA TRP A 3 7.26 10.86 -10.91
C TRP A 3 7.55 9.51 -10.29
N ILE A 4 8.73 9.34 -9.70
CA ILE A 4 9.09 8.11 -8.98
C ILE A 4 8.24 7.98 -7.73
N VAL A 5 8.12 9.05 -6.94
CA VAL A 5 7.28 9.07 -5.73
C VAL A 5 5.81 8.84 -6.08
N LEU A 6 5.32 9.46 -7.16
CA LEU A 6 3.97 9.23 -7.65
C LEU A 6 3.75 7.76 -8.02
N ALA A 7 4.66 7.16 -8.80
CA ALA A 7 4.57 5.75 -9.17
C ALA A 7 4.57 4.85 -7.93
N LEU A 8 5.44 5.13 -6.94
CA LEU A 8 5.47 4.38 -5.67
C LEU A 8 4.15 4.48 -4.89
N LEU A 9 3.56 5.67 -4.79
CA LEU A 9 2.28 5.88 -4.10
C LEU A 9 1.13 5.15 -4.78
N LEU A 10 1.04 5.25 -6.12
CA LEU A 10 0.00 4.56 -6.89
C LEU A 10 0.17 3.04 -6.83
N PHE A 11 1.42 2.58 -6.89
CA PHE A 11 1.73 1.15 -6.80
C PHE A 11 1.45 0.59 -5.40
N ALA A 12 1.79 1.33 -4.33
CA ALA A 12 1.43 0.96 -2.96
C ALA A 12 -0.10 0.89 -2.76
N ALA A 13 -0.84 1.87 -3.28
CA ALA A 13 -2.30 1.85 -3.26
C ALA A 13 -2.88 0.64 -3.99
N HIS A 14 -2.37 0.35 -5.20
CA HIS A 14 -2.82 -0.80 -5.98
C HIS A 14 -2.58 -2.12 -5.25
N ILE A 15 -1.37 -2.33 -4.71
CA ILE A 15 -1.00 -3.57 -4.01
C ILE A 15 -1.84 -3.77 -2.74
N ASN A 16 -2.13 -2.71 -1.98
CA ASN A 16 -2.99 -2.86 -0.80
C ASN A 16 -4.45 -3.17 -1.17
N LEU A 17 -4.96 -2.66 -2.30
CA LEU A 17 -6.31 -2.99 -2.77
C LEU A 17 -6.46 -4.44 -3.24
N THR A 18 -5.38 -5.16 -3.56
CA THR A 18 -5.50 -6.59 -3.91
C THR A 18 -5.98 -7.44 -2.73
N ALA A 19 -5.92 -6.92 -1.49
CA ALA A 19 -6.51 -7.57 -0.32
C ALA A 19 -8.04 -7.73 -0.41
N LEU A 20 -8.71 -6.88 -1.20
CA LEU A 20 -10.16 -6.95 -1.41
C LEU A 20 -10.58 -8.14 -2.27
N VAL A 21 -9.65 -8.67 -3.07
CA VAL A 21 -9.90 -9.79 -3.97
C VAL A 21 -8.74 -10.77 -3.79
N PRO A 22 -8.63 -11.48 -2.65
CA PRO A 22 -7.51 -12.38 -2.41
C PRO A 22 -7.49 -13.53 -3.44
N ALA A 23 -6.30 -14.03 -3.74
CA ALA A 23 -6.13 -15.15 -4.66
C ALA A 23 -6.83 -16.40 -4.10
N ALA A 24 -7.53 -17.14 -4.97
CA ALA A 24 -8.26 -18.33 -4.55
C ALA A 24 -7.31 -19.45 -4.08
N ALA A 25 -7.82 -20.30 -3.18
CA ALA A 25 -7.08 -21.43 -2.63
C ALA A 25 -6.54 -22.35 -3.73
N GLY A 26 -5.29 -22.77 -3.62
CA GLY A 26 -4.61 -23.63 -4.61
C GLY A 26 -4.21 -22.93 -5.92
N GLN A 27 -4.52 -21.65 -6.11
CA GLN A 27 -3.90 -20.88 -7.19
C GLN A 27 -2.50 -20.45 -6.75
N ALA A 28 -1.48 -20.93 -7.47
CA ALA A 28 -0.14 -20.37 -7.33
C ALA A 28 -0.22 -18.85 -7.59
N PRO A 29 0.38 -18.00 -6.73
CA PRO A 29 0.45 -16.58 -7.01
C PRO A 29 1.05 -16.41 -8.41
N PRO A 30 0.38 -15.69 -9.32
CA PRO A 30 0.80 -15.61 -10.70
C PRO A 30 2.26 -15.11 -10.74
N PRO A 31 3.10 -15.63 -11.66
CA PRO A 31 4.43 -15.09 -11.84
C PRO A 31 4.33 -13.59 -12.03
N TRP A 32 5.26 -12.84 -11.45
CA TRP A 32 5.30 -11.37 -11.33
C TRP A 32 4.86 -10.55 -12.57
N TRP A 33 4.80 -11.13 -13.79
CA TRP A 33 4.32 -10.51 -15.04
C TRP A 33 3.40 -11.36 -15.94
N VAL A 34 2.94 -12.55 -15.55
CA VAL A 34 2.16 -13.39 -16.49
C VAL A 34 0.67 -13.04 -16.42
N GLY A 35 0.14 -12.45 -17.51
CA GLY A 35 -1.29 -12.26 -17.73
C GLY A 35 -1.92 -11.03 -17.06
N GLY A 36 -1.14 -10.00 -16.74
CA GLY A 36 -1.66 -8.74 -16.18
C GLY A 36 -2.02 -8.81 -14.69
N ARG A 37 -1.61 -9.87 -13.98
CA ARG A 37 -1.83 -10.05 -12.54
C ARG A 37 -0.52 -9.71 -11.82
N LEU A 38 -0.37 -8.42 -11.51
CA LEU A 38 0.71 -7.90 -10.69
C LEU A 38 0.71 -8.61 -9.31
N ALA A 39 1.88 -8.79 -8.70
CA ALA A 39 2.10 -9.57 -7.48
C ALA A 39 0.91 -9.51 -6.49
N TRP A 40 0.37 -10.68 -6.14
CA TRP A 40 -0.84 -10.81 -5.34
C TRP A 40 -0.47 -11.25 -3.92
N PRO A 41 -0.21 -10.32 -2.97
CA PRO A 41 0.30 -10.68 -1.65
C PRO A 41 -0.69 -11.44 -0.76
N PHE A 42 -1.98 -11.36 -1.06
CA PHE A 42 -3.07 -11.93 -0.26
C PHE A 42 -3.68 -13.14 -0.96
N GLY A 43 -3.63 -14.32 -0.35
CA GLY A 43 -4.29 -15.53 -0.84
C GLY A 43 -5.16 -16.17 0.23
N LEU A 44 -6.26 -16.83 -0.14
CA LEU A 44 -7.15 -17.49 0.83
C LEU A 44 -6.43 -18.57 1.67
N ASP A 45 -5.30 -19.10 1.18
CA ASP A 45 -4.45 -20.05 1.90
C ASP A 45 -3.41 -19.36 2.81
N THR A 46 -3.35 -18.03 2.81
CA THR A 46 -2.39 -17.27 3.62
C THR A 46 -2.73 -17.38 5.10
N HIS A 47 -1.72 -17.66 5.92
CA HIS A 47 -1.89 -17.68 7.36
C HIS A 47 -2.17 -16.26 7.87
N THR A 48 -3.30 -16.08 8.53
CA THR A 48 -3.69 -14.79 9.12
C THR A 48 -3.53 -14.84 10.65
N LEU A 49 -3.27 -13.68 11.27
CA LEU A 49 -3.21 -13.58 12.73
C LEU A 49 -4.60 -13.64 13.38
N LEU A 50 -5.63 -13.21 12.64
CA LEU A 50 -7.01 -13.24 13.09
C LEU A 50 -7.69 -14.51 12.59
N PRO A 51 -8.56 -15.14 13.40
CA PRO A 51 -9.35 -16.26 12.91
C PRO A 51 -10.24 -15.81 11.75
N SER A 52 -10.51 -16.74 10.82
CA SER A 52 -11.44 -16.51 9.73
C SER A 52 -12.84 -16.15 10.27
N GLY A 53 -13.51 -15.20 9.61
CA GLY A 53 -14.83 -14.69 9.99
C GLY A 53 -14.86 -13.18 10.21
N GLY A 54 -15.90 -12.70 10.89
CA GLY A 54 -16.35 -11.31 10.83
C GLY A 54 -15.30 -10.23 11.14
N ALA A 55 -14.36 -10.47 12.05
CA ALA A 55 -13.30 -9.52 12.36
C ALA A 55 -12.30 -9.36 11.20
N LEU A 56 -11.83 -10.47 10.63
CA LEU A 56 -10.93 -10.47 9.47
C LEU A 56 -11.63 -9.89 8.24
N ASP A 57 -12.90 -10.27 8.02
CA ASP A 57 -13.72 -9.83 6.88
C ASP A 57 -14.06 -8.33 6.94
N THR A 58 -14.05 -7.73 8.14
CA THR A 58 -14.29 -6.29 8.32
C THR A 58 -12.99 -5.49 8.28
N LEU A 59 -11.95 -5.97 8.98
CA LEU A 59 -10.69 -5.22 9.11
C LEU A 59 -9.89 -5.20 7.80
N THR A 60 -9.86 -6.31 7.06
CA THR A 60 -9.12 -6.41 5.80
C THR A 60 -9.54 -5.34 4.80
N PRO A 61 -10.84 -5.19 4.45
CA PRO A 61 -11.25 -4.14 3.53
C PRO A 61 -11.08 -2.74 4.10
N LEU A 62 -11.29 -2.53 5.39
CA LEU A 62 -11.13 -1.23 6.02
C LEU A 62 -9.68 -0.73 5.95
N LEU A 63 -8.72 -1.61 6.26
CA LEU A 63 -7.28 -1.29 6.18
C LEU A 63 -6.80 -1.17 4.72
N ALA A 64 -7.29 -2.04 3.82
CA ALA A 64 -6.95 -1.99 2.40
C ALA A 64 -7.45 -0.71 1.72
N ILE A 65 -8.73 -0.37 1.92
CA ILE A 65 -9.33 0.86 1.38
C ILE A 65 -8.70 2.07 2.06
N GLY A 66 -8.54 2.05 3.39
CA GLY A 66 -7.95 3.15 4.15
C GLY A 66 -6.54 3.48 3.69
N SER A 67 -5.66 2.48 3.59
CA SER A 67 -4.29 2.68 3.09
C SER A 67 -4.28 3.22 1.65
N ALA A 68 -5.09 2.65 0.76
CA ALA A 68 -5.17 3.09 -0.63
C ALA A 68 -5.67 4.54 -0.75
N VAL A 69 -6.71 4.92 0.00
CA VAL A 69 -7.23 6.29 0.03
C VAL A 69 -6.16 7.26 0.52
N PHE A 70 -5.41 6.92 1.57
CA PHE A 70 -4.33 7.78 2.06
C PHE A 70 -3.20 7.94 1.04
N PHE A 71 -2.77 6.86 0.36
CA PHE A 71 -1.75 6.95 -0.68
C PHE A 71 -2.23 7.70 -1.92
N LEU A 72 -3.48 7.53 -2.35
CA LEU A 72 -4.06 8.30 -3.45
C LEU A 72 -4.21 9.78 -3.08
N ALA A 73 -4.60 10.10 -1.85
CA ALA A 73 -4.65 11.46 -1.36
C ALA A 73 -3.24 12.09 -1.28
N ALA A 74 -2.22 11.33 -0.87
CA ALA A 74 -0.83 11.76 -0.91
C ALA A 74 -0.35 12.02 -2.35
N ALA A 75 -0.74 11.18 -3.32
CA ALA A 75 -0.49 11.41 -4.73
C ALA A 75 -1.18 12.70 -5.24
N GLY A 76 -2.42 12.93 -4.82
CA GLY A 76 -3.16 14.16 -5.08
C GLY A 76 -2.49 15.41 -4.49
N ALA A 77 -1.92 15.29 -3.28
CA ALA A 77 -1.18 16.36 -2.63
C ALA A 77 0.13 16.68 -3.37
N LEU A 78 0.83 15.65 -3.85
CA LEU A 78 2.05 15.79 -4.65
C LEU A 78 1.79 16.49 -6.00
N LEU A 79 0.61 16.27 -6.59
CA LEU A 79 0.18 16.88 -7.85
C LEU A 79 -0.53 18.23 -7.67
N HIS A 80 -0.72 18.72 -6.43
CA HIS A 80 -1.49 19.92 -6.11
C HIS A 80 -2.93 19.92 -6.65
N TRP A 81 -3.57 18.75 -6.73
CA TRP A 81 -4.88 18.66 -7.34
C TRP A 81 -5.99 19.20 -6.43
N VAL A 82 -6.22 18.54 -5.29
CA VAL A 82 -7.28 18.89 -4.32
C VAL A 82 -6.75 18.90 -2.90
N VAL A 83 -5.74 18.07 -2.61
CA VAL A 83 -5.24 17.86 -1.26
C VAL A 83 -4.10 18.85 -0.95
N PRO A 84 -4.11 19.51 0.22
CA PRO A 84 -3.03 20.43 0.60
C PRO A 84 -1.68 19.72 0.68
N ALA A 85 -0.63 20.35 0.13
CA ALA A 85 0.73 19.80 0.13
C ALA A 85 1.27 19.52 1.55
N GLN A 86 0.86 20.30 2.55
CA GLN A 86 1.24 20.10 3.94
C GLN A 86 0.74 18.77 4.55
N TRP A 87 -0.29 18.16 3.96
CA TRP A 87 -0.84 16.88 4.43
C TRP A 87 -0.05 15.69 3.92
N PHE A 88 0.82 15.89 2.93
CA PHE A 88 1.55 14.81 2.25
C PHE A 88 2.22 13.85 3.25
N GLY A 89 3.03 14.38 4.18
CA GLY A 89 3.73 13.54 5.15
C GLY A 89 2.78 12.74 6.05
N ALA A 90 1.74 13.38 6.57
CA ALA A 90 0.75 12.71 7.43
C ALA A 90 -0.02 11.62 6.67
N LEU A 91 -0.36 11.85 5.40
CA LEU A 91 -1.05 10.88 4.54
C LEU A 91 -0.17 9.68 4.21
N VAL A 92 1.11 9.90 3.92
CA VAL A 92 2.06 8.79 3.70
C VAL A 92 2.22 7.95 4.97
N VAL A 93 2.36 8.59 6.13
CA VAL A 93 2.47 7.88 7.42
C VAL A 93 1.20 7.10 7.76
N ALA A 94 0.02 7.71 7.57
CA ALA A 94 -1.26 7.05 7.82
C ALA A 94 -1.48 5.86 6.86
N GLY A 95 -1.19 6.05 5.57
CA GLY A 95 -1.27 5.00 4.56
C GLY A 95 -0.34 3.82 4.87
N ALA A 96 0.92 4.11 5.19
CA ALA A 96 1.90 3.11 5.59
C ALA A 96 1.49 2.43 6.91
N GLY A 97 0.93 3.16 7.87
CA GLY A 97 0.42 2.57 9.12
C GLY A 97 -0.70 1.55 8.87
N CYS A 98 -1.69 1.89 8.05
CA CYS A 98 -2.74 0.96 7.66
C CYS A 98 -2.18 -0.25 6.89
N SER A 99 -1.25 -0.01 5.97
CA SER A 99 -0.55 -1.04 5.19
C SER A 99 0.22 -2.01 6.08
N LEU A 100 1.01 -1.51 7.04
CA LEU A 100 1.76 -2.31 8.00
C LEU A 100 0.84 -3.21 8.84
N VAL A 101 -0.26 -2.66 9.35
CA VAL A 101 -1.25 -3.45 10.11
C VAL A 101 -1.87 -4.52 9.22
N LEU A 102 -2.21 -4.20 7.97
CA LEU A 102 -2.75 -5.15 7.01
C LEU A 102 -1.76 -6.31 6.73
N GLN A 103 -0.49 -6.00 6.51
CA GLN A 103 0.55 -7.01 6.31
C GLN A 103 0.86 -7.82 7.57
N ALA A 104 0.73 -7.22 8.75
CA ALA A 104 0.85 -7.96 10.00
C ALA A 104 -0.31 -8.97 10.16
N VAL A 105 -1.53 -8.59 9.79
CA VAL A 105 -2.71 -9.49 9.83
C VAL A 105 -2.57 -10.62 8.80
N TRP A 106 -2.02 -10.35 7.62
CA TRP A 106 -1.85 -11.31 6.53
C TRP A 106 -0.38 -11.71 6.36
N ILE A 107 0.07 -12.71 7.12
CA ILE A 107 1.48 -13.15 7.11
C ILE A 107 1.74 -13.95 5.83
N SER A 108 2.35 -13.27 4.85
CA SER A 108 2.67 -13.83 3.54
C SER A 108 4.13 -13.55 3.19
N PRO A 109 4.86 -14.48 2.55
CA PRO A 109 6.17 -14.18 1.97
C PRO A 109 6.14 -12.99 1.01
N TRP A 110 4.99 -12.76 0.37
CA TRP A 110 4.79 -11.64 -0.55
C TRP A 110 4.50 -10.30 0.15
N ALA A 111 4.28 -10.30 1.47
CA ALA A 111 4.15 -9.08 2.26
C ALA A 111 5.45 -8.24 2.25
N VAL A 112 6.59 -8.82 1.88
CA VAL A 112 7.86 -8.09 1.74
C VAL A 112 7.74 -6.94 0.74
N LEU A 113 6.99 -7.11 -0.36
CA LEU A 113 6.84 -6.07 -1.39
C LEU A 113 6.15 -4.80 -0.85
N PRO A 114 4.93 -4.86 -0.27
CA PRO A 114 4.30 -3.69 0.34
C PRO A 114 5.14 -3.10 1.49
N LEU A 115 5.80 -3.93 2.30
CA LEU A 115 6.70 -3.44 3.35
C LEU A 115 7.89 -2.65 2.79
N VAL A 116 8.47 -3.09 1.68
CA VAL A 116 9.55 -2.36 0.99
C VAL A 116 9.02 -1.04 0.41
N LEU A 117 7.80 -1.02 -0.15
CA LEU A 117 7.21 0.23 -0.63
C LEU A 117 6.98 1.24 0.49
N ASP A 118 6.39 0.79 1.60
CA ASP A 118 6.19 1.61 2.79
C ASP A 118 7.54 2.11 3.33
N GLY A 119 8.53 1.23 3.42
CA GLY A 119 9.89 1.57 3.82
C GLY A 119 10.53 2.61 2.92
N LEU A 120 10.43 2.49 1.59
CA LEU A 120 10.95 3.47 0.64
C LEU A 120 10.24 4.81 0.74
N LEU A 121 8.91 4.82 0.92
CA LEU A 121 8.11 6.04 1.06
C LEU A 121 8.43 6.76 2.37
N LEU A 122 8.48 6.04 3.50
CA LEU A 122 8.82 6.59 4.81
C LEU A 122 10.30 7.03 4.86
N TRP A 123 11.20 6.23 4.30
CA TRP A 123 12.61 6.62 4.16
C TRP A 123 12.77 7.88 3.33
N GLY A 124 12.06 8.00 2.20
CA GLY A 124 12.05 9.23 1.41
C GLY A 124 11.55 10.42 2.22
N LEU A 125 10.47 10.25 2.98
CA LEU A 125 9.92 11.31 3.82
C LEU A 125 10.92 11.79 4.90
N PHE A 126 11.58 10.86 5.60
CA PHE A 126 12.43 11.19 6.76
C PHE A 126 13.90 11.46 6.41
N SER A 127 14.50 10.75 5.44
CA SER A 127 15.93 10.86 5.14
C SER A 127 16.30 12.06 4.27
N SER A 128 15.43 12.45 3.32
CA SER A 128 15.75 13.51 2.36
C SER A 128 14.97 14.81 2.57
N ARG A 129 14.28 14.97 3.72
CA ARG A 129 13.35 16.09 3.99
C ARG A 129 12.49 16.39 2.76
N VAL A 130 11.97 15.34 2.15
CA VAL A 130 11.23 15.39 0.89
C VAL A 130 9.92 16.14 1.14
N THR A 131 9.98 17.45 0.96
CA THR A 131 8.84 18.34 0.97
C THR A 131 8.36 18.51 -0.47
N VAL A 132 7.07 18.73 -0.67
CA VAL A 132 6.49 18.91 -2.02
C VAL A 132 7.27 19.94 -2.87
N PRO A 133 7.75 21.08 -2.33
CA PRO A 133 8.61 22.00 -3.08
C PRO A 133 9.94 21.38 -3.54
N GLY A 134 10.55 20.51 -2.73
CA GLY A 134 11.81 19.83 -3.06
C GLY A 134 11.68 18.70 -4.08
N LEU A 135 10.47 18.15 -4.30
CA LEU A 135 10.21 17.13 -5.33
C LEU A 135 9.93 17.72 -6.72
N GLN A 136 9.61 19.03 -6.76
CA GLN A 136 9.25 19.77 -7.97
C GLN A 136 10.42 20.50 -8.63
N ALA A 137 11.52 20.70 -7.90
CA ALA A 137 12.81 21.09 -8.47
C ALA A 137 13.43 19.94 -9.27
#